data_AF-A0A1Y5DW99-F1
#
_entry.id   AF-A0A1Y5DW99-F1
#
_cell.length_a   1.000
_cell.length_b   1.000
_cell.length_c   1.000
_cell.angle_alpha   90.00
_cell.angle_beta   90.00
_cell.angle_gamma   90.00
#
_symmetry.space_group_name_H-M   'P 1'
#
loop_
_entity.id
_entity.type
_entity.pdbx_description
1 polymer ?
#
loop_
_entity_poly.entity_id
_entity_poly.type
_entity_poly.pdbx_seq_one_letter_code
_entity_poly.pdbx_strand_id
1 'polypeptide(L)'
;NSLYEALVNNFKRLITLEADVSKFDEYYKDLGWKILFSSISSSAEDINTTKLLQHMANEAGFNTDFEFMEDVGFNEKGIFKGEESFEFWFKLIPWEDIAIDESELSLILTEIMNNKKAIIFNPAYTLMFQSKGFMKILWDLYPNHPLLLETSFEPLEGIKQVEKRCFGREGANIKIIEEDGSIDVETSGDYEGHKAIYQEYTELPTDEAGNSYQAGVFYVYEGAGLGFRKGSKILDDYAKFVGHIVE
;
A
#
# COMPACT_ATOMS: atom_id res chain seq x y z
N ASN A 1 21.88 1.61 3.33
CA ASN A 1 20.76 1.16 2.46
C ASN A 1 19.69 2.23 2.59
N SER A 2 19.55 3.12 1.61
CA SER A 2 18.80 4.38 1.77
C SER A 2 17.36 4.17 2.24
N LEU A 3 16.69 3.13 1.74
CA LEU A 3 15.31 2.82 2.11
C LEU A 3 15.17 2.40 3.58
N TYR A 4 16.08 1.55 4.05
CA TYR A 4 16.07 1.07 5.42
C TYR A 4 16.25 2.21 6.42
N GLU A 5 17.27 3.05 6.19
CA GLU A 5 17.56 4.22 7.03
C GLU A 5 16.43 5.26 6.96
N ALA A 6 15.82 5.45 5.78
CA ALA A 6 14.66 6.32 5.62
C ALA A 6 13.46 5.83 6.44
N LEU A 7 13.18 4.53 6.47
CA LEU A 7 12.10 3.93 7.27
C LEU A 7 12.34 4.10 8.77
N VAL A 8 13.55 3.80 9.25
CA VAL A 8 13.93 4.03 10.66
C VAL A 8 13.72 5.49 11.04
N ASN A 9 14.19 6.43 10.22
CA ASN A 9 13.98 7.85 10.46
C ASN A 9 12.50 8.22 10.41
N ASN A 10 11.72 7.65 9.50
CA ASN A 10 10.30 7.94 9.39
C ASN A 10 9.49 7.46 10.60
N PHE A 11 9.87 6.36 11.24
CA PHE A 11 9.31 5.98 12.53
C PHE A 11 9.57 7.07 13.58
N LYS A 12 10.79 7.60 13.65
CA LYS A 12 11.10 8.72 14.57
C LYS A 12 10.26 9.97 14.28
N ARG A 13 9.98 10.26 13.00
CA ARG A 13 9.13 11.38 12.58
C ARG A 13 7.68 11.27 13.07
N LEU A 14 7.20 10.07 13.41
CA LEU A 14 5.88 9.91 14.05
C LEU A 14 5.80 10.63 15.39
N ILE A 15 6.94 10.79 16.09
CA ILE A 15 7.02 11.49 17.37
C ILE A 15 7.51 12.92 17.19
N THR A 16 8.52 13.16 16.36
CA THR A 16 9.07 14.52 16.19
C THR A 16 8.18 15.43 15.37
N LEU A 17 7.37 14.88 14.46
CA LEU A 17 6.50 15.61 13.52
C LEU A 17 7.25 16.62 12.63
N GLU A 18 8.57 16.48 12.53
CA GLU A 18 9.48 17.35 11.79
C GLU A 18 10.41 16.54 10.90
N ALA A 19 11.10 17.19 9.96
CA ALA A 19 12.10 16.53 9.12
C ALA A 19 13.29 16.02 9.95
N ASP A 20 13.71 16.82 10.95
CA ASP A 20 14.75 16.48 11.91
C ASP A 20 14.20 15.50 12.97
N VAL A 21 14.96 14.43 13.21
CA VAL A 21 14.64 13.34 14.13
C VAL A 21 15.51 13.37 15.39
N SER A 22 16.40 14.36 15.53
CA SER A 22 17.38 14.45 16.63
C SER A 22 16.74 14.52 18.02
N LYS A 23 15.51 15.04 18.12
CA LYS A 23 14.74 15.17 19.36
C LYS A 23 13.86 13.96 19.70
N PHE A 24 13.95 12.88 18.93
CA PHE A 24 13.13 11.69 19.16
C PHE A 24 13.23 11.17 20.60
N ASP A 25 14.44 10.96 21.11
CA ASP A 25 14.65 10.40 22.45
C ASP A 25 14.13 11.34 23.55
N GLU A 26 14.23 12.66 23.34
CA GLU A 26 13.69 13.67 24.25
C GLU A 26 12.16 13.58 24.33
N TYR A 27 11.48 13.49 23.19
CA TYR A 27 10.02 13.49 23.12
C TYR A 27 9.41 12.14 23.48
N TYR A 28 10.05 11.04 23.08
CA TYR A 28 9.51 9.69 23.26
C TYR A 28 9.64 9.18 24.71
N LYS A 29 10.69 9.61 25.44
CA LYS A 29 10.95 9.18 26.83
C LYS A 29 9.76 9.36 27.75
N ASP A 30 8.99 10.43 27.56
CA ASP A 30 7.84 10.76 28.41
C ASP A 30 6.52 10.11 27.94
N LEU A 31 6.49 9.54 26.72
CA LEU A 31 5.30 8.92 26.14
C LEU A 31 5.19 7.43 26.49
N GLY A 32 6.27 6.67 26.29
CA GLY A 32 6.27 5.21 26.47
C GLY A 32 5.27 4.45 25.58
N TRP A 33 4.83 5.07 24.48
CA TRP A 33 3.81 4.53 23.57
C TRP A 33 4.27 3.29 22.83
N LYS A 34 3.40 2.31 22.70
CA LYS A 34 3.69 1.02 22.06
C LYS A 34 3.11 0.93 20.66
N ILE A 35 3.80 0.21 19.78
CA ILE A 35 3.30 -0.14 18.45
C ILE A 35 3.01 -1.64 18.39
N LEU A 36 1.76 -2.00 18.09
CA LEU A 36 1.41 -3.36 17.70
C LEU A 36 1.50 -3.50 16.19
N PHE A 37 2.25 -4.49 15.71
CA PHE A 37 2.34 -4.85 14.30
C PHE A 37 1.51 -6.10 14.03
N SER A 38 0.68 -6.07 12.98
CA SER A 38 -0.22 -7.18 12.65
C SER A 38 -0.26 -7.51 11.17
N SER A 39 -0.28 -8.81 10.88
CA SER A 39 -0.53 -9.41 9.57
C SER A 39 -1.46 -10.61 9.72
N ILE A 40 -2.00 -11.10 8.62
CA ILE A 40 -2.69 -12.40 8.61
C ILE A 40 -1.70 -13.54 8.87
N SER A 41 -2.16 -14.61 9.51
CA SER A 41 -1.30 -15.75 9.87
C SER A 41 -0.98 -16.67 8.68
N SER A 42 -1.76 -16.59 7.61
CA SER A 42 -1.70 -17.49 6.45
C SER A 42 -0.66 -17.10 5.40
N SER A 43 -0.12 -15.88 5.45
CA SER A 43 0.82 -15.34 4.46
C SER A 43 2.22 -15.15 5.05
N ALA A 44 3.15 -16.02 4.66
CA ALA A 44 4.55 -15.90 5.10
C ALA A 44 5.21 -14.60 4.59
N GLU A 45 4.79 -14.10 3.42
CA GLU A 45 5.25 -12.83 2.87
C GLU A 45 4.83 -11.66 3.74
N ASP A 46 3.55 -11.61 4.13
CA ASP A 46 3.03 -10.52 4.96
C ASP A 46 3.65 -10.53 6.35
N ILE A 47 3.86 -11.73 6.92
CA ILE A 47 4.56 -11.91 8.20
C ILE A 47 5.97 -11.35 8.11
N ASN A 48 6.72 -11.70 7.05
CA ASN A 48 8.10 -11.24 6.87
C ASN A 48 8.19 -9.72 6.67
N THR A 49 7.31 -9.15 5.83
CA THR A 49 7.24 -7.70 5.59
C THR A 49 6.90 -6.95 6.88
N THR A 50 5.91 -7.43 7.62
CA THR A 50 5.46 -6.82 8.88
C THR A 50 6.54 -6.89 9.95
N LYS A 51 7.21 -8.04 10.11
CA LYS A 51 8.33 -8.20 11.05
C LYS A 51 9.55 -7.38 10.68
N LEU A 52 9.82 -7.17 9.39
CA LEU A 52 10.89 -6.27 8.96
C LEU A 52 10.59 -4.82 9.37
N LEU A 53 9.34 -4.35 9.19
CA LEU A 53 8.92 -3.02 9.64
C LEU A 53 8.95 -2.90 11.17
N GLN A 54 8.51 -3.93 11.89
CA GLN A 54 8.63 -4.01 13.35
C GLN A 54 10.10 -3.89 13.79
N HIS A 55 11.01 -4.60 13.13
CA HIS A 55 12.43 -4.55 13.42
C HIS A 55 13.00 -3.13 13.24
N MET A 56 12.64 -2.46 12.14
CA MET A 56 13.03 -1.06 11.91
C MET A 56 12.46 -0.11 12.98
N ALA A 57 11.24 -0.33 13.45
CA ALA A 57 10.65 0.46 14.54
C ALA A 57 11.37 0.22 15.89
N ASN A 58 11.77 -1.03 16.18
CA ASN A 58 12.61 -1.34 17.34
C ASN A 58 13.97 -0.63 17.26
N GLU A 59 14.62 -0.65 16.11
CA GLU A 59 15.88 0.09 15.91
C GLU A 59 15.70 1.60 15.98
N ALA A 60 14.53 2.12 15.61
CA ALA A 60 14.19 3.53 15.81
C ALA A 60 14.04 3.90 17.29
N GLY A 61 13.86 2.91 18.19
CA GLY A 61 13.74 3.09 19.64
C GLY A 61 12.33 2.87 20.20
N PHE A 62 11.36 2.41 19.39
CA PHE A 62 10.01 2.14 19.87
C PHE A 62 9.93 0.85 20.68
N ASN A 63 8.96 0.80 21.60
CA ASN A 63 8.52 -0.44 22.21
C ASN A 63 7.48 -1.07 21.27
N THR A 64 7.77 -2.26 20.75
CA THR A 64 6.89 -2.91 19.78
C THR A 64 6.56 -4.33 20.19
N ASP A 65 5.41 -4.80 19.72
CA ASP A 65 5.05 -6.20 19.74
C ASP A 65 4.39 -6.59 18.41
N PHE A 66 4.23 -7.89 18.19
CA PHE A 66 3.57 -8.48 17.03
C PHE A 66 2.41 -9.35 17.50
N GLU A 67 1.29 -9.29 16.78
CA GLU A 67 0.17 -10.22 16.94
C GLU A 67 -0.51 -10.47 15.59
N PHE A 68 -0.95 -11.70 15.36
CA PHE A 68 -1.72 -12.03 14.17
C PHE A 68 -3.08 -11.33 14.20
N MET A 69 -3.55 -10.88 13.03
CA MET A 69 -4.78 -10.07 12.92
C MET A 69 -5.98 -10.72 13.61
N GLU A 70 -6.08 -12.04 13.49
CA GLU A 70 -7.17 -12.86 14.03
C GLU A 70 -7.19 -12.89 15.57
N ASP A 71 -6.05 -12.59 16.20
CA ASP A 71 -5.84 -12.60 17.65
C ASP A 71 -5.80 -11.19 18.27
N VAL A 72 -5.83 -10.13 17.45
CA VAL A 72 -5.84 -8.74 17.93
C VAL A 72 -7.18 -8.42 18.60
N GLY A 73 -7.14 -7.90 19.82
CA GLY A 73 -8.31 -7.43 20.54
C GLY A 73 -8.70 -6.01 20.14
N PHE A 74 -9.98 -5.78 19.83
CA PHE A 74 -10.55 -4.46 19.57
C PHE A 74 -11.74 -4.18 20.47
N ASN A 75 -11.76 -3.02 21.11
CA ASN A 75 -12.94 -2.51 21.83
C ASN A 75 -12.88 -0.98 21.94
N GLU A 76 -13.89 -0.36 22.54
CA GLU A 76 -14.01 1.09 22.71
C GLU A 76 -12.84 1.75 23.46
N LYS A 77 -12.04 0.95 24.17
CA LYS A 77 -10.88 1.42 24.94
C LYS A 77 -9.58 1.40 24.14
N GLY A 78 -9.52 0.73 22.99
CA GLY A 78 -8.34 0.70 22.12
C GLY A 78 -8.08 -0.63 21.43
N ILE A 79 -6.80 -0.88 21.16
CA ILE A 79 -6.28 -2.05 20.44
C ILE A 79 -5.37 -2.82 21.38
N PHE A 80 -5.51 -4.15 21.42
CA PHE A 80 -4.92 -4.98 22.46
C PHE A 80 -4.25 -6.25 21.93
N LYS A 81 -3.23 -6.68 22.67
CA LYS A 81 -2.72 -8.05 22.66
C LYS A 81 -2.93 -8.65 24.04
N GLY A 82 -3.86 -9.59 24.18
CA GLY A 82 -4.31 -10.05 25.49
C GLY A 82 -4.86 -8.90 26.34
N GLU A 83 -4.23 -8.63 27.49
CA GLU A 83 -4.61 -7.51 28.38
C GLU A 83 -3.84 -6.21 28.10
N GLU A 84 -2.83 -6.26 27.23
CA GLU A 84 -1.95 -5.12 26.96
C GLU A 84 -2.51 -4.21 25.87
N SER A 85 -2.66 -2.91 26.14
CA SER A 85 -3.10 -1.91 25.17
C SER A 85 -1.94 -1.33 24.35
N PHE A 86 -2.24 -0.86 23.14
CA PHE A 86 -1.26 -0.24 22.23
C PHE A 86 -1.80 1.08 21.67
N GLU A 87 -1.00 2.13 21.76
CA GLU A 87 -1.35 3.49 21.29
C GLU A 87 -1.19 3.62 19.78
N PHE A 88 -0.35 2.79 19.17
CA PHE A 88 -0.19 2.68 17.73
C PHE A 88 -0.47 1.26 17.26
N TRP A 89 -1.07 1.16 16.08
CA TRP A 89 -1.30 -0.12 15.43
C TRP A 89 -0.94 -0.06 13.96
N PHE A 90 0.03 -0.85 13.54
CA PHE A 90 0.34 -1.11 12.14
C PHE A 90 -0.37 -2.37 11.69
N LYS A 91 -1.09 -2.29 10.57
CA LYS A 91 -1.72 -3.45 9.93
C LYS A 91 -1.24 -3.61 8.48
N LEU A 92 -0.88 -4.83 8.11
CA LEU A 92 -0.74 -5.25 6.73
C LEU A 92 -2.01 -5.97 6.25
N ILE A 93 -3.16 -5.33 6.50
CA ILE A 93 -4.48 -5.76 6.03
C ILE A 93 -5.09 -4.59 5.26
N PRO A 94 -5.59 -4.79 4.03
CA PRO A 94 -6.21 -3.74 3.24
C PRO A 94 -7.37 -3.05 3.96
N TRP A 95 -7.57 -1.76 3.68
CA TRP A 95 -8.70 -1.03 4.29
C TRP A 95 -10.03 -1.40 3.63
N GLU A 96 -10.00 -1.76 2.35
CA GLU A 96 -11.16 -2.23 1.59
C GLU A 96 -11.73 -3.53 2.18
N ASP A 97 -10.88 -4.49 2.53
CA ASP A 97 -11.31 -5.76 3.13
C ASP A 97 -11.99 -5.50 4.47
N ILE A 98 -11.41 -4.65 5.32
CA ILE A 98 -12.05 -4.24 6.59
C ILE A 98 -13.40 -3.56 6.34
N ALA A 99 -13.50 -2.71 5.31
CA ALA A 99 -14.72 -1.97 5.03
C ALA A 99 -15.84 -2.84 4.43
N ILE A 100 -15.48 -3.87 3.65
CA ILE A 100 -16.43 -4.73 2.92
C ILE A 100 -16.83 -5.92 3.78
N ASP A 101 -15.86 -6.60 4.39
CA ASP A 101 -16.07 -7.88 5.06
C ASP A 101 -16.25 -7.72 6.58
N GLU A 102 -15.66 -6.68 7.18
CA GLU A 102 -15.60 -6.51 8.65
C GLU A 102 -16.27 -5.21 9.13
N SER A 103 -17.54 -5.01 8.76
CA SER A 103 -18.28 -3.78 9.07
C SER A 103 -18.34 -3.44 10.57
N GLU A 104 -18.41 -4.43 11.46
CA GLU A 104 -18.39 -4.21 12.92
C GLU A 104 -17.03 -3.68 13.39
N LEU A 105 -15.93 -4.28 12.92
CA LEU A 105 -14.58 -3.78 13.19
C LEU A 105 -14.42 -2.34 12.70
N SER A 106 -14.95 -2.02 11.51
CA SER A 106 -14.88 -0.65 10.97
C SER A 106 -15.52 0.40 11.90
N LEU A 107 -16.62 0.05 12.59
CA LEU A 107 -17.28 0.91 13.56
C LEU A 107 -16.44 1.05 14.84
N ILE A 108 -15.89 -0.05 15.35
CA ILE A 108 -15.02 -0.04 16.52
C ILE A 108 -13.77 0.81 16.27
N LEU A 109 -13.10 0.64 15.12
CA LEU A 109 -11.94 1.45 14.74
C LEU A 109 -12.29 2.94 14.62
N THR A 110 -13.48 3.26 14.12
CA THR A 110 -13.98 4.64 14.05
C THR A 110 -14.14 5.23 15.45
N GLU A 111 -14.71 4.48 16.40
CA GLU A 111 -14.83 4.91 17.79
C GLU A 111 -13.48 5.09 18.48
N ILE A 112 -12.55 4.14 18.31
CA ILE A 112 -11.17 4.22 18.81
C ILE A 112 -10.49 5.50 18.32
N MET A 113 -10.60 5.82 17.03
CA MET A 113 -10.00 7.04 16.45
C MET A 113 -10.67 8.32 16.97
N ASN A 114 -12.01 8.37 17.00
CA ASN A 114 -12.76 9.54 17.49
C ASN A 114 -12.47 9.83 18.98
N ASN A 115 -12.31 8.78 19.78
CA ASN A 115 -11.99 8.86 21.20
C ASN A 115 -10.48 8.95 21.48
N LYS A 116 -9.63 9.05 20.44
CA LYS A 116 -8.17 9.17 20.52
C LYS A 116 -7.53 8.06 21.35
N LYS A 117 -7.99 6.82 21.19
CA LYS A 117 -7.52 5.65 21.92
C LYS A 117 -6.33 4.97 21.26
N ALA A 118 -6.23 5.04 19.94
CA ALA A 118 -5.08 4.56 19.19
C ALA A 118 -4.95 5.32 17.85
N ILE A 119 -3.76 5.28 17.27
CA ILE A 119 -3.45 5.76 15.93
C ILE A 119 -3.17 4.55 15.03
N ILE A 120 -3.81 4.51 13.86
CA ILE A 120 -3.73 3.36 12.94
C ILE A 120 -2.83 3.69 11.75
N PHE A 121 -1.93 2.76 11.42
CA PHE A 121 -1.01 2.84 10.30
C PHE A 121 -1.29 1.72 9.27
N ASN A 122 -1.42 2.03 7.99
CA ASN A 122 -1.64 3.36 7.41
C ASN A 122 -3.03 3.92 7.81
N PRO A 123 -3.21 5.25 7.88
CA PRO A 123 -4.50 5.84 8.28
C PRO A 123 -5.61 5.56 7.26
N ALA A 124 -6.88 5.56 7.68
CA ALA A 124 -8.01 5.14 6.86
C ALA A 124 -8.14 5.89 5.51
N TYR A 125 -7.74 7.16 5.45
CA TYR A 125 -7.79 7.94 4.21
C TYR A 125 -6.89 7.38 3.11
N THR A 126 -5.89 6.52 3.43
CA THR A 126 -5.03 5.91 2.41
C THR A 126 -5.77 4.96 1.50
N LEU A 127 -6.97 4.50 1.87
CA LEU A 127 -7.86 3.77 0.99
C LEU A 127 -8.10 4.51 -0.35
N MET A 128 -8.14 5.84 -0.33
CA MET A 128 -8.26 6.64 -1.55
C MET A 128 -7.07 6.44 -2.48
N PHE A 129 -5.84 6.38 -1.95
CA PHE A 129 -4.63 6.18 -2.76
C PHE A 129 -4.48 4.74 -3.25
N GLN A 130 -5.12 3.77 -2.58
CA GLN A 130 -5.14 2.36 -3.00
C GLN A 130 -6.11 2.12 -4.16
N SER A 131 -7.15 2.95 -4.28
CA SER A 131 -8.10 2.86 -5.39
C SER A 131 -7.53 3.40 -6.69
N LYS A 132 -7.54 2.61 -7.75
CA LYS A 132 -7.21 3.08 -9.10
C LYS A 132 -8.22 4.11 -9.63
N GLY A 133 -9.40 4.22 -9.02
CA GLY A 133 -10.32 5.34 -9.28
C GLY A 133 -9.68 6.71 -9.03
N PHE A 134 -8.68 6.78 -8.14
CA PHE A 134 -7.89 7.99 -7.91
C PHE A 134 -7.15 8.46 -9.16
N MET A 135 -6.69 7.55 -10.04
CA MET A 135 -6.01 7.89 -11.29
C MET A 135 -6.91 8.70 -12.23
N LYS A 136 -8.20 8.32 -12.32
CA LYS A 136 -9.19 9.09 -13.06
C LYS A 136 -9.32 10.51 -12.50
N ILE A 137 -9.43 10.64 -11.18
CA ILE A 137 -9.56 11.96 -10.54
C ILE A 137 -8.31 12.83 -10.79
N LEU A 138 -7.11 12.23 -10.76
CA LEU A 138 -5.88 12.94 -11.13
C LEU A 138 -5.91 13.43 -12.58
N TRP A 139 -6.39 12.59 -13.51
CA TRP A 139 -6.52 12.98 -14.92
C TRP A 139 -7.50 14.12 -15.14
N ASP A 140 -8.68 14.09 -14.50
CA ASP A 140 -9.66 15.18 -14.58
C ASP A 140 -9.10 16.52 -14.09
N LEU A 141 -8.32 16.49 -13.00
CA LEU A 141 -7.76 17.69 -12.39
C LEU A 141 -6.54 18.22 -13.14
N TYR A 142 -5.75 17.33 -13.75
CA TYR A 142 -4.49 17.65 -14.42
C TYR A 142 -4.41 16.99 -15.81
N PRO A 143 -5.31 17.34 -16.74
CA PRO A 143 -5.36 16.71 -18.05
C PRO A 143 -4.06 16.97 -18.82
N ASN A 144 -3.57 15.95 -19.53
CA ASN A 144 -2.31 15.98 -20.30
C ASN A 144 -1.04 16.24 -19.47
N HIS A 145 -1.08 16.02 -18.16
CA HIS A 145 0.13 16.06 -17.35
C HIS A 145 1.10 14.96 -17.80
N PRO A 146 2.40 15.23 -18.01
CA PRO A 146 3.35 14.28 -18.65
C PRO A 146 3.63 13.00 -17.86
N LEU A 147 3.20 12.94 -16.59
CA LEU A 147 3.31 11.77 -15.72
C LEU A 147 2.00 11.01 -15.52
N LEU A 148 0.93 11.42 -16.21
CA LEU A 148 -0.38 10.77 -16.14
C LEU A 148 -0.73 10.17 -17.51
N LEU A 149 -1.44 9.05 -17.45
CA LEU A 149 -2.08 8.41 -18.61
C LEU A 149 -3.56 8.76 -18.60
N GLU A 150 -4.16 8.94 -19.78
CA GLU A 150 -5.60 9.20 -19.87
C GLU A 150 -6.37 8.08 -19.16
N THR A 151 -7.27 8.46 -18.25
CA THR A 151 -8.01 7.49 -17.43
C THR A 151 -9.48 7.89 -17.31
N SER A 152 -10.38 6.94 -17.50
CA SER A 152 -11.83 7.12 -17.49
C SER A 152 -12.54 6.01 -16.70
N PHE A 153 -13.80 6.26 -16.33
CA PHE A 153 -14.71 5.22 -15.80
C PHE A 153 -15.46 4.47 -16.90
N GLU A 154 -15.40 4.96 -18.14
CA GLU A 154 -15.97 4.35 -19.34
C GLU A 154 -14.85 4.06 -20.35
N PRO A 155 -15.02 3.10 -21.28
CA PRO A 155 -14.01 2.80 -22.30
C PRO A 155 -13.59 4.04 -23.09
N LEU A 156 -12.29 4.15 -23.37
CA LEU A 156 -11.72 5.17 -24.25
C LEU A 156 -11.98 4.79 -25.72
N GLU A 157 -12.46 5.72 -26.53
CA GLU A 157 -12.76 5.47 -27.95
C GLU A 157 -11.51 5.63 -28.82
N GLY A 158 -11.18 4.61 -29.62
CA GLY A 158 -10.07 4.66 -30.57
C GLY A 158 -8.67 4.71 -29.93
N ILE A 159 -8.57 4.35 -28.65
CA ILE A 159 -7.32 4.37 -27.88
C ILE A 159 -7.08 2.97 -27.32
N LYS A 160 -5.87 2.44 -27.53
CA LYS A 160 -5.43 1.21 -26.87
C LYS A 160 -5.40 1.44 -25.37
N GLN A 161 -6.01 0.55 -24.59
CA GLN A 161 -6.30 0.81 -23.19
C GLN A 161 -6.20 -0.45 -22.34
N VAL A 162 -6.20 -0.25 -21.03
CA VAL A 162 -6.23 -1.31 -20.02
C VAL A 162 -7.44 -1.12 -19.13
N GLU A 163 -8.35 -2.10 -19.13
CA GLU A 163 -9.41 -2.23 -18.13
C GLU A 163 -8.81 -2.81 -16.85
N LYS A 164 -9.05 -2.16 -15.71
CA LYS A 164 -8.57 -2.59 -14.39
C LYS A 164 -9.65 -2.37 -13.33
N ARG A 165 -9.70 -3.22 -12.31
CA ARG A 165 -10.59 -3.04 -11.15
C ARG A 165 -10.02 -2.03 -10.17
N CYS A 166 -10.86 -1.14 -9.64
CA CYS A 166 -10.46 -0.06 -8.71
C CYS A 166 -9.57 -0.57 -7.56
N PHE A 167 -9.96 -1.66 -6.91
CA PHE A 167 -9.20 -2.26 -5.80
C PHE A 167 -8.47 -3.57 -6.17
N GLY A 168 -8.39 -3.89 -7.47
CA GLY A 168 -7.69 -5.10 -7.92
C GLY A 168 -6.20 -5.10 -7.58
N ARG A 169 -5.61 -6.27 -7.35
CA ARG A 169 -4.19 -6.43 -6.99
C ARG A 169 -3.52 -7.43 -7.93
N GLU A 170 -2.18 -7.46 -7.91
CA GLU A 170 -1.38 -8.56 -8.49
C GLU A 170 -1.70 -8.94 -9.95
N GLY A 171 -2.09 -7.97 -10.78
CA GLY A 171 -2.41 -8.24 -12.18
C GLY A 171 -3.72 -9.02 -12.41
N ALA A 172 -4.57 -9.14 -11.39
CA ALA A 172 -5.87 -9.78 -11.46
C ALA A 172 -6.93 -8.91 -12.17
N ASN A 173 -7.83 -9.57 -12.92
CA ASN A 173 -8.93 -8.93 -13.67
C ASN A 173 -8.47 -7.76 -14.55
N ILE A 174 -7.37 -7.95 -15.27
CA ILE A 174 -6.81 -6.97 -16.21
C ILE A 174 -7.20 -7.37 -17.63
N LYS A 175 -7.60 -6.40 -18.45
CA LYS A 175 -7.76 -6.59 -19.90
C LYS A 175 -6.99 -5.54 -20.66
N ILE A 176 -6.16 -5.96 -21.62
CA ILE A 176 -5.57 -5.07 -22.60
C ILE A 176 -6.49 -5.08 -23.83
N ILE A 177 -7.01 -3.91 -24.18
CA ILE A 177 -7.99 -3.71 -25.25
C ILE A 177 -7.32 -2.87 -26.34
N GLU A 178 -7.32 -3.38 -27.57
CA GLU A 178 -6.80 -2.68 -28.75
C GLU A 178 -7.69 -1.49 -29.16
N GLU A 179 -7.18 -0.61 -30.02
CA GLU A 179 -7.91 0.57 -30.51
C GLU A 179 -9.25 0.23 -31.19
N ASP A 180 -9.36 -0.97 -31.79
CA ASP A 180 -10.56 -1.47 -32.44
C ASP A 180 -11.55 -2.17 -31.48
N GLY A 181 -11.23 -2.21 -30.18
CA GLY A 181 -12.03 -2.85 -29.14
C GLY A 181 -11.81 -4.36 -28.99
N SER A 182 -10.92 -4.97 -29.78
CA SER A 182 -10.54 -6.37 -29.59
C SER A 182 -9.70 -6.56 -28.33
N ILE A 183 -9.83 -7.73 -27.70
CA ILE A 183 -9.06 -8.07 -26.48
C ILE A 183 -7.75 -8.72 -26.91
N ASP A 184 -6.63 -8.11 -26.51
CA ASP A 184 -5.28 -8.64 -26.74
C ASP A 184 -4.91 -9.66 -25.66
N VAL A 185 -5.07 -9.29 -24.39
CA VAL A 185 -4.77 -10.15 -23.22
C VAL A 185 -5.81 -9.92 -22.13
N GLU A 186 -6.22 -10.98 -21.44
CA GLU A 186 -7.13 -10.94 -20.30
C GLU A 186 -6.64 -11.88 -19.19
N THR A 187 -6.71 -11.43 -17.94
CA THR A 187 -6.42 -12.23 -16.75
C THR A 187 -7.69 -12.41 -15.90
N SER A 188 -7.84 -13.57 -15.27
CA SER A 188 -8.90 -13.85 -14.30
C SER A 188 -8.55 -13.28 -12.91
N GLY A 189 -9.52 -13.30 -11.99
CA GLY A 189 -9.32 -12.94 -10.59
C GLY A 189 -10.62 -12.64 -9.86
N ASP A 190 -10.52 -12.32 -8.58
CA ASP A 190 -11.68 -12.25 -7.67
C ASP A 190 -12.23 -10.83 -7.48
N TYR A 191 -11.86 -9.87 -8.35
CA TYR A 191 -12.22 -8.45 -8.21
C TYR A 191 -13.37 -7.98 -9.10
N GLU A 192 -14.16 -8.89 -9.69
CA GLU A 192 -15.25 -8.55 -10.61
C GLU A 192 -16.30 -7.61 -9.98
N GLY A 193 -16.52 -7.70 -8.67
CA GLY A 193 -17.45 -6.85 -7.93
C GLY A 193 -17.02 -5.39 -7.80
N HIS A 194 -15.76 -5.06 -8.08
CA HIS A 194 -15.27 -3.69 -8.03
C HIS A 194 -15.46 -2.96 -9.37
N LYS A 195 -15.76 -1.66 -9.28
CA LYS A 195 -15.90 -0.79 -10.45
C LYS A 195 -14.62 -0.83 -11.31
N ALA A 196 -14.82 -0.88 -12.63
CA ALA A 196 -13.73 -0.78 -13.60
C ALA A 196 -13.27 0.68 -13.78
N ILE A 197 -12.00 0.82 -14.14
CA ILE A 197 -11.44 1.99 -14.81
C ILE A 197 -10.80 1.55 -16.12
N TYR A 198 -10.70 2.48 -17.05
CA TYR A 198 -10.04 2.32 -18.34
C TYR A 198 -8.92 3.33 -18.42
N GLN A 199 -7.70 2.87 -18.62
CA GLN A 199 -6.51 3.72 -18.68
C GLN A 199 -5.80 3.49 -20.00
N GLU A 200 -5.37 4.57 -20.66
CA GLU A 200 -4.53 4.52 -21.85
C GLU A 200 -3.35 3.56 -21.65
N TYR A 201 -3.10 2.74 -22.66
CA TYR A 201 -2.03 1.76 -22.64
C TYR A 201 -0.69 2.46 -22.89
N THR A 202 0.30 2.11 -22.08
CA THR A 202 1.70 2.45 -22.36
C THR A 202 2.52 1.18 -22.44
N GLU A 203 3.42 1.13 -23.42
CA GLU A 203 4.37 0.04 -23.55
C GLU A 203 5.42 0.14 -22.42
N LEU A 204 5.66 -0.97 -21.73
CA LEU A 204 6.77 -1.07 -20.79
C LEU A 204 8.06 -1.37 -21.55
N PRO A 205 9.23 -0.90 -21.08
CA PRO A 205 10.51 -1.35 -21.59
C PRO A 205 10.55 -2.89 -21.57
N THR A 206 10.84 -3.49 -22.72
CA THR A 206 10.77 -4.95 -22.92
C THR A 206 12.05 -5.43 -23.59
N ASP A 207 12.64 -6.52 -23.07
CA ASP A 207 13.86 -7.10 -23.62
C ASP A 207 13.61 -8.03 -24.82
N GLU A 208 14.67 -8.47 -25.50
CA GLU A 208 14.59 -9.38 -26.66
C GLU A 208 13.96 -10.74 -26.33
N ALA A 209 13.94 -11.12 -25.05
CA ALA A 209 13.29 -12.34 -24.57
C ALA A 209 11.81 -12.11 -24.22
N GLY A 210 11.27 -10.91 -24.43
CA GLY A 210 9.88 -10.55 -24.21
C GLY A 210 9.53 -10.27 -22.74
N ASN A 211 10.52 -10.06 -21.87
CA ASN A 211 10.23 -9.67 -20.49
C ASN A 211 10.04 -8.16 -20.38
N SER A 212 8.95 -7.74 -19.77
CA SER A 212 8.64 -6.34 -19.50
C SER A 212 9.13 -5.92 -18.13
N TYR A 213 9.59 -4.67 -18.03
CA TYR A 213 10.19 -4.11 -16.82
C TYR A 213 9.36 -2.92 -16.32
N GLN A 214 8.97 -2.96 -15.05
CA GLN A 214 8.24 -1.88 -14.38
C GLN A 214 9.07 -1.31 -13.24
N ALA A 215 9.27 0.01 -13.25
CA ALA A 215 9.87 0.73 -12.15
C ALA A 215 8.84 0.99 -11.04
N GLY A 216 9.29 0.93 -9.79
CA GLY A 216 8.53 1.32 -8.60
C GLY A 216 9.41 2.17 -7.68
N VAL A 217 8.82 3.23 -7.12
CA VAL A 217 9.50 4.10 -6.15
C VAL A 217 8.90 3.89 -4.78
N PHE A 218 9.74 3.58 -3.79
CA PHE A 218 9.37 3.59 -2.38
C PHE A 218 9.36 5.02 -1.88
N TYR A 219 8.22 5.45 -1.34
CA TYR A 219 8.04 6.77 -0.76
C TYR A 219 7.96 6.67 0.76
N VAL A 220 8.91 7.30 1.44
CA VAL A 220 9.04 7.30 2.91
C VAL A 220 9.41 8.72 3.33
N TYR A 221 8.41 9.56 3.57
CA TYR A 221 8.51 11.03 3.69
C TYR A 221 8.96 11.73 2.38
N GLU A 222 9.91 11.12 1.66
CA GLU A 222 10.44 11.47 0.35
C GLU A 222 10.71 10.19 -0.47
N GLY A 223 11.11 10.32 -1.73
CA GLY A 223 11.55 9.16 -2.52
C GLY A 223 12.79 8.51 -1.91
N ALA A 224 12.67 7.28 -1.41
CA ALA A 224 13.67 6.64 -0.56
C ALA A 224 14.30 5.39 -1.18
N GLY A 225 13.70 4.83 -2.23
CA GLY A 225 14.22 3.68 -2.94
C GLY A 225 13.60 3.51 -4.31
N LEU A 226 14.35 2.93 -5.23
CA LEU A 226 13.90 2.51 -6.54
C LEU A 226 13.93 0.97 -6.57
N GLY A 227 12.95 0.36 -7.21
CA GLY A 227 12.90 -1.07 -7.46
C GLY A 227 12.40 -1.32 -8.87
N PHE A 228 12.78 -2.46 -9.43
CA PHE A 228 12.28 -2.91 -10.73
C PHE A 228 11.69 -4.30 -10.57
N ARG A 229 10.52 -4.50 -11.16
CA ARG A 229 9.92 -5.81 -11.33
C ARG A 229 9.99 -6.20 -12.80
N LYS A 230 10.22 -7.49 -13.05
CA LYS A 230 10.26 -8.07 -14.38
C LYS A 230 9.26 -9.21 -14.50
N GLY A 231 8.45 -9.18 -15.54
CA GLY A 231 7.45 -10.21 -15.79
C GLY A 231 7.00 -10.24 -17.24
N SER A 232 5.82 -10.81 -17.45
CA SER A 232 5.13 -10.79 -18.73
C SER A 232 4.55 -9.38 -19.01
N LYS A 233 3.79 -9.26 -20.11
CA LYS A 233 3.10 -8.02 -20.50
C LYS A 233 2.20 -7.47 -19.39
N ILE A 234 1.57 -8.34 -18.60
CA ILE A 234 0.88 -7.99 -17.36
C ILE A 234 1.75 -8.51 -16.22
N LEU A 235 2.21 -7.61 -15.35
CA LEU A 235 2.98 -7.99 -14.17
C LEU A 235 2.01 -8.46 -13.08
N ASP A 236 2.22 -9.69 -12.64
CA ASP A 236 1.44 -10.36 -11.60
C ASP A 236 2.31 -10.64 -10.37
N ASP A 237 1.83 -11.48 -9.45
CA ASP A 237 2.54 -11.85 -8.24
C ASP A 237 3.84 -12.65 -8.50
N TYR A 238 3.92 -13.34 -9.65
CA TYR A 238 5.13 -14.08 -10.05
C TYR A 238 6.21 -13.21 -10.68
N ALA A 239 5.95 -11.90 -10.87
CA ALA A 239 6.94 -10.97 -11.39
C ALA A 239 8.13 -10.84 -10.42
N LYS A 240 9.33 -10.98 -10.97
CA LYS A 240 10.57 -11.10 -10.20
C LYS A 240 11.17 -9.73 -9.91
N PHE A 241 11.75 -9.57 -8.73
CA PHE A 241 12.58 -8.41 -8.42
C PHE A 241 13.85 -8.42 -9.28
N VAL A 242 14.26 -7.24 -9.77
CA VAL A 242 15.48 -7.05 -10.57
C VAL A 242 16.48 -6.20 -9.77
N GLY A 243 17.65 -6.79 -9.51
CA GLY A 243 18.79 -6.05 -8.99
C GLY A 243 19.29 -5.03 -10.02
N HIS A 244 19.57 -3.82 -9.56
CA HIS A 244 20.03 -2.72 -10.40
C HIS A 244 21.08 -1.89 -9.66
N ILE A 245 21.81 -1.08 -10.42
CA ILE A 245 22.77 -0.09 -9.92
C ILE A 245 22.42 1.26 -10.56
N VAL A 246 22.67 2.34 -9.82
CA VAL A 246 22.57 3.72 -10.33
C VAL A 246 23.99 4.26 -10.39
N GLU A 247 24.42 4.70 -11.58
CA GLU A 247 25.75 5.27 -11.83
C GLU A 247 25.68 6.79 -12.04
#